data_AF-A0AAV6KE47-F1
#
_entry.id   AF-A0AAV6KE47-F1
#
_cell.length_a   1.000
_cell.length_b   1.000
_cell.length_c   1.000
_cell.angle_alpha   90.00
_cell.angle_beta   90.00
_cell.angle_gamma   90.00
#
_symmetry.space_group_name_H-M   'P 1'
#
loop_
_entity.id
_entity.type
_entity.pdbx_description
1 polymer ?
#
loop_
_entity_poly.entity_id
_entity_poly.type
_entity_poly.pdbx_seq_one_letter_code
_entity_poly.pdbx_strand_id
1 'polypeptide(L)'
;MAKLAVQHFNNGNVKSYTFLKLSKVNSRVVPHLGERGLDRALYYMTFEATEDMVGSPQNFQALVLSSEVDGKEVRFCRIETSNPPDLDLEDIPPLVMLTML
;
A
#
# COMPACT_ATOMS: atom_id res chain seq x y z
N MET A 1 7.98 1.43 -4.02
CA MET A 1 6.73 1.55 -3.24
C MET A 1 6.63 0.47 -2.18
N ALA A 2 6.56 -0.83 -2.53
CA ALA A 2 6.47 -1.91 -1.52
C ALA A 2 7.63 -1.92 -0.49
N LYS A 3 8.89 -1.78 -0.93
CA LYS A 3 10.04 -1.64 -0.02
C LYS A 3 9.92 -0.45 0.94
N LEU A 4 9.43 0.70 0.45
CA LEU A 4 9.17 1.89 1.25
C LEU A 4 8.06 1.63 2.28
N ALA A 5 7.00 0.93 1.88
CA ALA A 5 5.91 0.56 2.78
C ALA A 5 6.38 -0.39 3.89
N VAL A 6 7.27 -1.34 3.60
CA VAL A 6 7.90 -2.20 4.61
C VAL A 6 8.75 -1.39 5.58
N GLN A 7 9.58 -0.47 5.07
CA GLN A 7 10.37 0.41 5.93
C GLN A 7 9.49 1.26 6.86
N HIS A 8 8.39 1.81 6.31
CA HIS A 8 7.42 2.57 7.10
C HIS A 8 6.77 1.69 8.18
N PHE A 9 6.40 0.45 7.86
CA PHE A 9 5.89 -0.51 8.84
C PHE A 9 6.90 -0.81 9.94
N ASN A 10 8.16 -1.10 9.58
CA ASN A 10 9.22 -1.41 10.54
C ASN A 10 9.51 -0.23 11.50
N ASN A 11 9.43 1.02 11.02
CA ASN A 11 9.66 2.19 11.87
C ASN A 11 8.63 2.32 13.01
N GLY A 12 7.44 1.74 12.87
CA GLY A 12 6.39 1.75 13.89
C GLY A 12 6.27 0.46 14.70
N ASN A 13 7.11 -0.55 14.46
CA ASN A 13 6.96 -1.88 15.04
C ASN A 13 8.28 -2.39 15.65
N VAL A 14 8.17 -3.24 16.67
CA VAL A 14 9.32 -3.89 17.31
C VAL A 14 9.95 -4.95 16.38
N LYS A 15 9.14 -5.53 15.50
CA LYS A 15 9.56 -6.55 14.53
C LYS A 15 10.01 -5.90 13.22
N SER A 16 11.11 -6.40 12.67
CA SER A 16 11.63 -6.00 11.36
C SER A 16 11.26 -7.02 10.30
N TYR A 17 10.72 -6.53 9.20
CA TYR A 17 10.38 -7.32 8.02
C TYR A 17 11.23 -6.90 6.82
N THR A 18 11.57 -7.86 5.97
CA THR A 18 12.22 -7.63 4.68
C THR A 18 11.29 -7.98 3.54
N PHE A 19 11.15 -7.06 2.59
CA PHE A 19 10.37 -7.27 1.36
C PHE A 19 10.92 -8.46 0.56
N LEU A 20 10.02 -9.34 0.12
CA LEU A 20 10.35 -10.49 -0.71
C LEU A 20 9.85 -10.33 -2.15
N LYS A 21 8.53 -10.31 -2.35
CA LYS A 21 7.92 -10.30 -3.68
C LYS A 21 6.66 -9.47 -3.72
N LEU A 22 6.39 -8.88 -4.88
CA LEU A 22 5.16 -8.15 -5.16
C LEU A 22 4.13 -9.12 -5.74
N SER A 23 2.94 -9.20 -5.12
CA SER A 23 1.89 -10.13 -5.53
C SER A 23 0.87 -9.47 -6.43
N LYS A 24 0.41 -8.27 -6.06
CA LYS A 24 -0.59 -7.50 -6.81
C LYS A 24 -0.35 -6.01 -6.67
N VAL A 25 -0.63 -5.26 -7.73
CA VAL A 25 -0.68 -3.79 -7.72
C VAL A 25 -1.91 -3.33 -8.47
N ASN A 26 -2.68 -2.45 -7.85
CA ASN A 26 -3.69 -1.64 -8.49
C ASN A 26 -3.27 -0.17 -8.37
N SER A 27 -3.41 0.60 -9.44
CA SER A 27 -3.09 2.02 -9.44
C SER A 27 -4.25 2.84 -9.96
N ARG A 28 -4.44 4.03 -9.39
CA ARG A 28 -5.44 5.00 -9.85
C ARG A 28 -4.85 6.41 -9.82
N VAL A 29 -5.04 7.16 -10.90
CA VAL A 29 -4.77 8.60 -10.89
C VAL A 29 -5.91 9.32 -10.16
N VAL A 30 -5.55 10.15 -9.20
CA VAL A 30 -6.48 10.99 -8.42
C VAL A 30 -6.10 12.45 -8.61
N PRO A 31 -7.07 13.33 -8.87
CA PRO A 31 -6.80 14.75 -9.05
C PRO A 31 -6.30 15.36 -7.74
N HIS A 32 -5.31 16.25 -7.84
CA HIS A 32 -4.93 17.08 -6.70
C HIS A 32 -5.97 18.16 -6.51
N LEU A 33 -6.71 18.08 -5.41
CA LEU A 33 -7.68 19.12 -5.04
C LEU A 33 -6.91 20.45 -4.90
N GLY A 34 -7.20 21.40 -5.78
CA GLY A 34 -6.70 22.78 -5.70
C GLY A 34 -5.73 23.23 -6.80
N GLU A 35 -5.01 22.32 -7.48
CA GLU A 35 -3.97 22.71 -8.44
C GLU A 35 -4.11 21.90 -9.76
N ARG A 36 -4.45 22.60 -10.85
CA ARG A 36 -4.59 21.98 -12.17
C ARG A 36 -3.24 21.47 -12.65
N GLY A 37 -3.20 20.21 -13.10
CA GLY A 37 -2.03 19.62 -13.76
C GLY A 37 -1.06 18.88 -12.84
N LEU A 38 -1.36 18.78 -11.54
CA LEU A 38 -0.58 18.00 -10.58
C LEU A 38 -1.32 16.70 -10.25
N ASP A 39 -1.41 15.78 -11.19
CA ASP A 39 -2.07 14.50 -10.93
C ASP A 39 -1.27 13.68 -9.92
N ARG A 40 -1.97 13.08 -8.95
CA ARG A 40 -1.38 12.15 -7.97
C ARG A 40 -1.73 10.72 -8.38
N ALA A 41 -0.81 9.79 -8.17
CA ALA A 41 -1.04 8.37 -8.40
C ALA A 41 -1.18 7.63 -7.06
N LEU A 42 -2.32 7.00 -6.84
CA LEU A 42 -2.59 6.13 -5.70
C LEU A 42 -2.26 4.69 -6.08
N TYR A 43 -1.42 4.01 -5.30
CA TYR A 43 -1.02 2.62 -5.49
C TYR A 43 -1.48 1.75 -4.31
N TYR A 44 -2.43 0.86 -4.55
CA TYR A 44 -2.80 -0.20 -3.63
C TYR A 44 -2.04 -1.48 -3.99
N MET A 45 -1.25 -2.01 -3.07
CA MET A 45 -0.35 -3.13 -3.33
C MET A 45 -0.56 -4.25 -2.31
N THR A 46 -0.48 -5.49 -2.80
CA THR A 46 -0.30 -6.68 -1.96
C THR A 46 1.08 -7.26 -2.25
N PHE A 47 1.86 -7.57 -1.22
CA PHE A 47 3.22 -8.10 -1.36
C PHE A 47 3.57 -9.03 -0.19
N GLU A 48 4.57 -9.87 -0.36
CA GLU A 48 5.09 -10.71 0.71
C GLU A 48 6.34 -10.07 1.33
N ALA A 49 6.43 -10.16 2.65
CA ALA A 49 7.63 -9.85 3.41
C ALA A 49 7.86 -10.91 4.49
N THR A 50 9.11 -11.09 4.88
CA THR A 50 9.51 -12.06 5.91
C THR A 50 10.07 -11.35 7.12
N GLU A 51 9.77 -11.84 8.32
CA GLU A 51 10.38 -11.33 9.56
C GLU A 51 11.85 -11.79 9.59
N ASP A 52 12.78 -10.85 9.82
CA ASP A 52 14.23 -11.04 9.57
C ASP A 52 14.87 -12.16 10.42
N MET A 53 14.28 -12.53 11.55
CA MET A 53 14.91 -13.43 12.52
C MET A 53 14.49 -14.90 12.35
N VAL A 54 13.21 -15.20 12.08
CA VAL A 54 12.70 -16.60 12.00
C VAL A 54 11.36 -16.72 11.26
N GLY A 55 10.92 -15.69 10.52
CA GLY A 55 9.54 -15.61 10.04
C GLY A 55 9.24 -16.51 8.84
N SER A 56 8.03 -17.07 8.81
CA SER A 56 7.43 -17.46 7.52
C SER A 56 7.06 -16.19 6.73
N PRO A 57 7.08 -16.23 5.39
CA PRO A 57 6.57 -15.14 4.57
C PRO A 57 5.12 -14.81 4.95
N GLN A 58 4.85 -13.52 5.11
CA GLN A 58 3.51 -13.00 5.39
C GLN A 58 3.10 -12.05 4.27
N ASN A 59 1.81 -12.06 3.93
CA ASN A 59 1.25 -11.09 3.00
C ASN A 59 1.04 -9.76 3.72
N PHE A 60 1.30 -8.69 3.00
CA PHE A 60 1.12 -7.31 3.41
C PHE A 60 0.25 -6.60 2.40
N GLN A 61 -0.53 -5.64 2.89
CA GLN A 61 -1.27 -4.68 2.09
C GLN A 61 -0.73 -3.28 2.38
N ALA A 62 -0.53 -2.48 1.34
CA ALA A 62 -0.13 -1.09 1.50
C ALA A 62 -0.82 -0.17 0.50
N LEU A 63 -1.06 1.06 0.93
CA LEU A 63 -1.52 2.16 0.10
C LEU A 63 -0.46 3.24 0.09
N VAL A 64 0.01 3.60 -1.10
CA VAL A 64 1.05 4.61 -1.30
C VAL A 64 0.55 5.66 -2.27
N LEU A 65 0.59 6.92 -1.86
CA LEU A 65 0.34 8.07 -2.71
C LEU A 65 1.67 8.52 -3.32
N SER A 66 1.67 8.79 -4.63
CA SER A 66 2.81 9.35 -5.35
C SER A 66 2.39 10.65 -6.01
N SER A 67 3.15 11.70 -5.78
CA SER A 67 3.02 13.03 -6.37
C SER A 67 4.37 13.41 -6.96
N GLU A 68 4.39 14.14 -8.07
CA GLU A 68 5.65 14.70 -8.59
C GLU A 68 6.19 15.80 -7.67
N VAL A 69 5.30 16.51 -6.96
CA VAL A 69 5.63 17.62 -6.07
C VAL A 69 5.96 17.14 -4.66
N ASP A 70 5.09 16.29 -4.09
CA ASP A 70 5.19 15.87 -2.68
C ASP A 70 6.01 14.58 -2.50
N GLY A 71 6.42 13.94 -3.60
CA GLY A 71 7.10 12.66 -3.56
C GLY A 71 6.18 11.50 -3.21
N LYS A 72 6.65 10.59 -2.35
CA LYS A 72 5.97 9.32 -2.04
C LYS A 72 5.56 9.28 -0.57
N GLU A 73 4.28 9.09 -0.33
CA GLU A 73 3.70 9.03 1.01
C GLU A 73 3.05 7.67 1.22
N VAL A 74 3.47 6.94 2.27
CA VAL A 74 2.82 5.69 2.68
C VAL A 74 1.62 6.06 3.54
N ARG A 75 0.40 5.82 3.03
CA ARG A 75 -0.85 6.07 3.78
C ARG A 75 -1.10 5.00 4.81
N PHE A 76 -0.89 3.73 4.44
CA PHE A 76 -0.81 2.63 5.39
C PHE A 76 0.04 1.49 4.83
N CYS A 77 0.52 0.66 5.74
CA CYS A 77 1.12 -0.64 5.47
C CYS A 77 0.75 -1.57 6.63
N ARG A 78 0.28 -2.79 6.34
CA ARG A 78 -0.13 -3.75 7.36
C ARG A 78 0.02 -5.18 6.87
N ILE A 79 0.10 -6.12 7.81
CA ILE A 79 -0.01 -7.55 7.52
C ILE A 79 -1.47 -7.86 7.14
N GLU A 80 -1.66 -8.64 6.08
CA GLU A 80 -2.97 -9.14 5.67
C GLU A 80 -3.43 -10.21 6.68
N THR A 81 -4.26 -9.81 7.63
CA THR A 81 -4.90 -10.70 8.59
C THR A 81 -6.21 -11.26 8.02
N SER A 82 -6.55 -12.50 8.39
CA SER A 82 -7.79 -13.17 7.97
C SER A 82 -9.08 -12.46 8.41
N ASN A 83 -9.01 -11.60 9.42
CA ASN A 83 -10.04 -10.61 9.70
C ASN A 83 -9.54 -9.25 9.23
N PRO A 84 -10.19 -8.60 8.26
CA PRO A 84 -9.94 -7.19 8.04
C PRO A 84 -10.27 -6.47 9.37
N PRO A 85 -9.39 -5.59 9.88
CA PRO A 85 -9.87 -4.63 10.88
C PRO A 85 -11.01 -3.84 10.23
N ASP A 86 -12.03 -3.47 11.00
CA ASP A 86 -13.17 -2.65 10.57
C ASP A 86 -12.64 -1.37 9.91
N LEU A 87 -12.38 -1.45 8.61
CA LEU A 87 -12.19 -0.32 7.73
C LEU A 87 -13.62 0.10 7.45
N ASP A 88 -13.99 1.29 7.92
CA ASP A 88 -15.19 1.96 7.44
C ASP A 88 -15.13 1.93 5.91
N LEU A 89 -15.99 1.10 5.31
CA LEU A 89 -16.07 0.85 3.87
C LEU A 89 -16.35 2.13 3.07
N GLU A 90 -16.67 3.23 3.76
CA GLU A 90 -16.87 4.56 3.19
C GLU A 90 -15.56 5.26 2.79
N ASP A 91 -14.41 4.90 3.37
CA ASP A 91 -13.10 5.51 3.08
C ASP A 91 -12.32 4.79 1.96
N ILE A 92 -12.80 3.64 1.50
CA ILE A 92 -12.17 2.90 0.39
C ILE A 92 -12.99 3.17 -0.87
N PRO A 93 -12.49 3.98 -1.83
CA PRO A 93 -13.17 4.13 -3.10
C PRO A 93 -13.29 2.75 -3.77
N PRO A 94 -14.47 2.39 -4.31
CA PRO A 94 -14.72 1.05 -4.82
C PRO A 94 -13.67 0.69 -5.86
N LEU A 95 -13.03 -0.47 -5.66
CA LEU A 95 -12.20 -1.11 -6.68
C LEU A 95 -13.13 -1.53 -7.82
N VAL A 96 -13.27 -0.67 -8.82
CA VAL A 96 -13.89 -1.05 -10.09
C VAL A 96 -13.00 -2.10 -10.71
N MET A 97 -13.43 -3.36 -10.58
CA MET A 97 -12.96 -4.47 -11.39
C MET A 97 -13.25 -4.11 -12.85
N LEU A 98 -12.25 -3.60 -13.57
CA LEU A 98 -12.31 -3.52 -15.03
C LEU A 98 -12.16 -4.95 -15.56
N THR A 99 -13.28 -5.67 -15.64
CA THR A 99 -13.41 -6.78 -16.58
C THR A 99 -13.33 -6.19 -17.98
N MET A 100 -12.25 -6.51 -18.70
CA MET A 100 -12.16 -6.21 -20.13
C MET A 100 -13.26 -7.01 -20.85
N LEU A 101 -14.13 -6.30 -21.57
CA LEU A 101 -15.02 -6.83 -22.61
C LEU A 101 -14.40 -6.51 -23.97
#